data_AF-A0A954MVS9-F1
#
_entry.id   AF-A0A954MVS9-F1
#
_cell.length_a   1.000
_cell.length_b   1.000
_cell.length_c   1.000
_cell.angle_alpha   90.00
_cell.angle_beta   90.00
_cell.angle_gamma   90.00
#
_symmetry.space_group_name_H-M   'P 1'
#
loop_
_entity.id
_entity.type
_entity.pdbx_description
1 polymer ?
#
loop_
_entity_poly.entity_id
_entity_poly.type
_entity_poly.pdbx_seq_one_letter_code
_entity_poly.pdbx_strand_id
1 'polypeptide(L)'
;RCAQWLMKSNNSDGGYPYHPEEGSHPSIHTMCAAAAGSMLIIRHQLFPQLRVPFTKEGVPTDVASNRRFGVLQTNVGEEGYQPTFEVGHMDEKIKGTIGWLISHYKADPEFNWAIYYLYAVERFCALGYMPQVGDHDWYREGAAFLVARQMQDGAWSDDLLEKGRNDFWTVSATSLAVMFLSKATAKMVEPPIGTGLLIGGRGLPEDLKDVQFNAGKAKEQKSLGSMDDLLIELEKPDSDKIASAQADIIDKILQERPDDLVKHKDRLVKLAEDPRPEVRQTAMWALGRTNDLRVCKTLIESLKDPSEDVAIEASISLRILSRQLRGVGLTDEEFKPAAEYNAWTAWYRSIRPYEERDDLLREAK
;
A
#
# COMPACT_ATOMS: atom_id res chain seq x y z
N ARG A 1 -27.10 -5.14 -5.27
CA ARG A 1 -27.77 -3.82 -5.37
C ARG A 1 -26.91 -2.79 -6.11
N CYS A 2 -25.73 -2.41 -5.61
CA CYS A 2 -24.83 -1.45 -6.30
C CYS A 2 -24.51 -1.88 -7.75
N ALA A 3 -24.17 -3.15 -7.96
CA ALA A 3 -23.94 -3.73 -9.29
C ALA A 3 -25.11 -3.47 -10.26
N GLN A 4 -26.33 -3.77 -9.83
CA GLN A 4 -27.53 -3.63 -10.65
C GLN A 4 -27.85 -2.18 -10.97
N TRP A 5 -27.59 -1.26 -10.03
CA TRP A 5 -27.73 0.17 -10.28
C TRP A 5 -26.72 0.62 -11.34
N LEU A 6 -25.42 0.30 -11.19
CA LEU A 6 -24.41 0.64 -12.19
C LEU A 6 -24.71 0.04 -13.56
N MET A 7 -25.15 -1.21 -13.65
CA MET A 7 -25.49 -1.85 -14.93
C MET A 7 -26.73 -1.22 -15.61
N LYS A 8 -27.61 -0.56 -14.84
CA LYS A 8 -28.81 0.12 -15.35
C LYS A 8 -28.56 1.59 -15.71
N SER A 9 -27.60 2.23 -15.05
CA SER A 9 -27.37 3.68 -15.13
C SER A 9 -26.42 4.13 -16.26
N ASN A 10 -25.94 3.20 -17.10
CA ASN A 10 -25.05 3.54 -18.19
C ASN A 10 -25.82 3.99 -19.45
N ASN A 11 -25.22 4.89 -20.21
CA ASN A 11 -25.74 5.33 -21.51
C ASN A 11 -25.55 4.25 -22.57
N SER A 12 -26.24 4.39 -23.71
CA SER A 12 -26.15 3.45 -24.84
C SER A 12 -24.76 3.40 -25.49
N ASP A 13 -23.93 4.42 -25.28
CA ASP A 13 -22.54 4.48 -25.73
C ASP A 13 -21.58 3.71 -24.80
N GLY A 14 -22.09 3.11 -23.71
CA GLY A 14 -21.29 2.42 -22.70
C GLY A 14 -20.75 3.34 -21.60
N GLY A 15 -20.89 4.65 -21.73
CA GLY A 15 -20.42 5.62 -20.73
C GLY A 15 -21.43 5.92 -19.63
N TYR A 16 -21.06 6.82 -18.72
CA TYR A 16 -21.85 7.19 -17.55
C TYR A 16 -22.03 8.70 -17.43
N PRO A 17 -23.26 9.17 -17.20
CA PRO A 17 -23.51 10.55 -16.80
C PRO A 17 -23.32 10.75 -15.29
N TYR A 18 -23.30 12.01 -14.84
CA TYR A 18 -23.25 12.35 -13.41
C TYR A 18 -24.58 12.10 -12.67
N HIS A 19 -25.71 12.47 -13.29
CA HIS A 19 -27.06 12.30 -12.74
C HIS A 19 -27.94 11.45 -13.69
N PRO A 20 -27.77 10.12 -13.70
CA PRO A 20 -28.50 9.23 -14.61
C PRO A 20 -30.02 9.22 -14.40
N GLU A 21 -30.51 9.67 -13.23
CA GLU A 21 -31.93 9.71 -12.89
C GLU A 21 -32.62 11.01 -13.35
N GLU A 22 -31.85 12.05 -13.70
CA GLU A 22 -32.37 13.38 -14.08
C GLU A 22 -32.50 13.58 -15.60
N GLY A 23 -32.62 12.49 -16.35
CA GLY A 23 -32.77 12.50 -17.81
C GLY A 23 -31.52 12.04 -18.57
N SER A 24 -31.54 12.21 -19.89
CA SER A 24 -30.42 11.83 -20.75
C SER A 24 -29.33 12.90 -20.71
N HIS A 25 -28.27 12.60 -19.97
CA HIS A 25 -27.06 13.42 -19.87
C HIS A 25 -25.91 12.75 -20.61
N PRO A 26 -24.98 13.52 -21.18
CA PRO A 26 -23.83 12.96 -21.86
C PRO A 26 -22.93 12.17 -20.90
N SER A 27 -22.26 11.16 -21.45
CA SER A 27 -21.22 10.42 -20.76
C SER A 27 -20.02 11.33 -20.46
N ILE A 28 -19.50 11.30 -19.23
CA ILE A 28 -18.38 12.15 -18.81
C ILE A 28 -17.20 11.34 -18.27
N HIS A 29 -15.99 11.80 -18.58
CA HIS A 29 -14.73 11.11 -18.28
C HIS A 29 -14.60 10.66 -16.82
N THR A 30 -14.87 11.57 -15.88
CA THR A 30 -14.77 11.32 -14.44
C THR A 30 -15.71 10.20 -14.00
N MET A 31 -16.96 10.20 -14.49
CA MET A 31 -17.97 9.20 -14.14
C MET A 31 -17.70 7.87 -14.82
N CYS A 32 -17.30 7.85 -16.10
CA CYS A 32 -16.91 6.64 -16.79
C CYS A 32 -15.74 5.94 -16.08
N ALA A 33 -14.69 6.68 -15.72
CA ALA A 33 -13.52 6.13 -15.04
C ALA A 33 -13.86 5.62 -13.63
N ALA A 34 -14.68 6.38 -12.88
CA ALA A 34 -15.15 5.97 -11.56
C ALA A 34 -16.05 4.73 -11.61
N ALA A 35 -16.94 4.65 -12.60
CA ALA A 35 -17.83 3.51 -12.81
C ALA A 35 -17.05 2.26 -13.20
N ALA A 36 -16.07 2.38 -14.10
CA ALA A 36 -15.18 1.26 -14.47
C ALA A 36 -14.48 0.66 -13.24
N GLY A 37 -13.82 1.50 -12.42
CA GLY A 37 -13.18 1.04 -11.19
C GLY A 37 -14.15 0.41 -10.19
N SER A 38 -15.33 1.02 -10.01
CA SER A 38 -16.36 0.51 -9.08
C SER A 38 -16.92 -0.84 -9.54
N MET A 39 -17.20 -1.00 -10.83
CA MET A 39 -17.66 -2.28 -11.38
C MET A 39 -16.60 -3.36 -11.25
N LEU A 40 -15.32 -3.05 -11.47
CA LEU A 40 -14.24 -4.01 -11.26
C LEU A 40 -14.13 -4.45 -9.80
N ILE A 41 -14.26 -3.53 -8.84
CA ILE A 41 -14.29 -3.88 -7.40
C ILE A 41 -15.46 -4.82 -7.11
N ILE A 42 -16.67 -4.44 -7.53
CA ILE A 42 -17.88 -5.23 -7.30
C ILE A 42 -17.75 -6.61 -7.95
N ARG A 43 -17.17 -6.69 -9.16
CA ARG A 43 -16.94 -7.94 -9.86
C ARG A 43 -15.99 -8.84 -9.07
N HIS A 44 -14.87 -8.28 -8.59
CA HIS A 44 -13.89 -9.01 -7.78
C HIS A 44 -14.47 -9.48 -6.44
N GLN A 45 -15.43 -8.73 -5.87
CA GLN A 45 -16.10 -9.10 -4.62
C GLN A 45 -17.19 -10.15 -4.81
N LEU A 46 -18.01 -10.03 -5.86
CA LEU A 46 -19.13 -10.96 -6.12
C LEU A 46 -18.69 -12.25 -6.80
N PHE A 47 -17.58 -12.21 -7.55
CA PHE A 47 -17.05 -13.35 -8.30
C PHE A 47 -15.54 -13.53 -8.04
N PRO A 48 -15.10 -13.73 -6.78
CA PRO A 48 -13.68 -13.77 -6.41
C PRO A 48 -12.88 -14.89 -7.08
N GLN A 49 -13.55 -15.96 -7.52
CA GLN A 49 -12.96 -17.05 -8.29
C GLN A 49 -12.60 -16.66 -9.74
N LEU A 50 -13.14 -15.55 -10.24
CA LEU A 50 -12.93 -15.05 -11.59
C LEU A 50 -12.12 -13.75 -11.53
N ARG A 51 -10.80 -13.81 -11.74
CA ARG A 51 -10.03 -12.62 -12.13
C ARG A 51 -9.94 -12.60 -13.64
N VAL A 52 -10.53 -11.59 -14.26
CA VAL A 52 -10.52 -11.41 -15.72
C VAL A 52 -9.63 -10.22 -16.03
N PRO A 53 -8.42 -10.43 -16.58
CA PRO A 53 -7.61 -9.34 -17.10
C PRO A 53 -8.31 -8.74 -18.32
N PHE A 54 -8.18 -7.43 -18.52
CA PHE A 54 -8.67 -6.76 -19.71
C PHE A 54 -7.50 -6.47 -20.64
N THR A 55 -7.69 -6.77 -21.92
CA THR A 55 -6.76 -6.37 -22.98
C THR A 55 -6.72 -4.84 -23.11
N LYS A 56 -5.73 -4.32 -23.86
CA LYS A 56 -5.67 -2.88 -24.17
C LYS A 56 -6.89 -2.39 -24.95
N GLU A 57 -7.60 -3.30 -25.63
CA GLU A 57 -8.86 -3.08 -26.33
C GLU A 57 -10.10 -3.16 -25.41
N GLY A 58 -9.91 -3.36 -24.10
CA GLY A 58 -10.99 -3.46 -23.12
C GLY A 58 -11.78 -4.76 -23.22
N VAL A 59 -11.24 -5.76 -23.92
CA VAL A 59 -11.86 -7.09 -24.02
C VAL A 59 -11.44 -7.91 -22.80
N PRO A 60 -12.40 -8.44 -22.03
CA PRO A 60 -12.10 -9.38 -20.95
C PRO A 60 -11.43 -10.64 -21.52
N THR A 61 -10.35 -11.09 -20.89
CA THR A 61 -9.64 -12.33 -21.27
C THR A 61 -9.97 -13.44 -20.29
N ASP A 62 -10.39 -14.59 -20.81
CA ASP A 62 -10.63 -15.77 -19.98
C ASP A 62 -9.30 -16.33 -19.50
N VAL A 63 -8.91 -15.95 -18.28
CA VAL A 63 -7.86 -16.63 -17.54
C VAL A 63 -8.54 -17.39 -16.42
N ALA A 64 -8.59 -18.72 -16.55
CA ALA A 64 -8.89 -19.57 -15.41
C ALA A 64 -7.90 -19.20 -14.31
N SER A 65 -8.41 -18.68 -13.19
CA SER A 65 -7.54 -18.31 -12.09
C SER A 65 -6.87 -19.58 -11.57
N ASN A 66 -5.58 -19.75 -11.85
CA ASN A 66 -4.76 -20.58 -10.98
C ASN A 66 -4.82 -19.89 -9.63
N ARG A 67 -5.58 -20.49 -8.69
CA ARG A 67 -5.76 -20.01 -7.32
C ARG A 67 -4.41 -19.58 -6.77
N ARG A 68 -4.15 -18.27 -6.72
CA ARG A 68 -3.03 -17.75 -5.95
C ARG A 68 -3.52 -17.62 -4.52
N PHE A 69 -2.95 -18.46 -3.66
CA PHE A 69 -3.08 -18.34 -2.21
C PHE A 69 -2.55 -16.96 -1.81
N GLY A 70 -3.34 -16.23 -1.03
CA GLY A 70 -3.04 -14.86 -0.59
C GLY A 70 -4.26 -14.28 0.11
N VAL A 71 -4.03 -13.48 1.16
CA VAL A 71 -4.94 -13.13 2.25
C VAL A 71 -6.05 -12.12 1.85
N LEU A 72 -6.71 -12.39 0.72
CA LEU A 72 -7.98 -11.77 0.33
C LEU A 72 -9.16 -12.76 0.44
N GLN A 73 -8.94 -13.95 1.01
CA GLN A 73 -10.02 -14.82 1.50
C GLN A 73 -10.48 -14.42 2.91
N THR A 74 -10.75 -13.14 3.12
CA THR A 74 -11.76 -12.77 4.12
C THR A 74 -12.84 -12.04 3.36
N ASN A 75 -13.78 -12.83 2.85
CA ASN A 75 -15.04 -12.34 2.34
C ASN A 75 -15.70 -11.53 3.46
N VAL A 76 -15.58 -10.20 3.42
CA VAL A 76 -16.44 -9.30 4.18
C VAL A 76 -17.75 -9.19 3.39
N GLY A 77 -18.49 -10.28 3.37
CA GLY A 77 -19.81 -10.42 2.76
C GLY A 77 -20.44 -11.64 3.39
N GLU A 78 -21.71 -11.53 3.80
CA GLU A 78 -22.48 -12.62 4.41
C GLU A 78 -22.18 -13.93 3.68
N GLU A 79 -21.80 -14.97 4.42
CA GLU A 79 -21.67 -16.33 3.87
C GLU A 79 -22.93 -16.65 3.06
N GLY A 80 -22.76 -16.83 1.74
CA GLY A 80 -23.83 -17.32 0.86
C GLY A 80 -24.61 -16.29 0.03
N TYR A 81 -24.23 -15.00 -0.04
CA TYR A 81 -24.86 -14.10 -1.02
C TYR A 81 -24.54 -14.53 -2.47
N GLN A 82 -25.58 -14.95 -3.20
CA GLN A 82 -25.51 -15.26 -4.63
C GLN A 82 -26.07 -14.07 -5.43
N PRO A 83 -25.29 -13.49 -6.37
CA PRO A 83 -25.80 -12.45 -7.27
C PRO A 83 -27.04 -12.93 -8.03
N THR A 84 -28.03 -12.05 -8.19
CA THR A 84 -29.26 -12.34 -8.96
C THR A 84 -29.12 -12.08 -10.46
N PHE A 85 -27.89 -11.93 -10.94
CA PHE A 85 -27.56 -11.64 -12.33
C PHE A 85 -26.33 -12.44 -12.74
N GLU A 86 -26.25 -12.74 -14.04
CA GLU A 86 -25.13 -13.44 -14.64
C GLU A 86 -23.89 -12.56 -14.73
N VAL A 87 -22.71 -13.14 -14.47
CA VAL A 87 -21.42 -12.43 -14.61
C VAL A 87 -21.22 -11.89 -16.03
N GLY A 88 -21.72 -12.59 -17.05
CA GLY A 88 -21.63 -12.16 -18.45
C GLY A 88 -22.30 -10.81 -18.71
N HIS A 89 -23.45 -10.54 -18.08
CA HIS A 89 -24.11 -9.24 -18.18
C HIS A 89 -23.21 -8.13 -17.61
N MET A 90 -22.59 -8.39 -16.45
CA MET A 90 -21.68 -7.45 -15.83
C MET A 90 -20.43 -7.21 -16.70
N ASP A 91 -19.87 -8.26 -17.29
CA ASP A 91 -18.70 -8.19 -18.16
C ASP A 91 -18.97 -7.41 -19.45
N GLU A 92 -20.17 -7.54 -20.02
CA GLU A 92 -20.61 -6.71 -21.15
C GLU A 92 -20.64 -5.22 -20.80
N LYS A 93 -21.12 -4.87 -19.60
CA LYS A 93 -21.18 -3.48 -19.13
C LYS A 93 -19.79 -2.91 -18.85
N ILE A 94 -18.92 -3.69 -18.23
CA ILE A 94 -17.52 -3.31 -18.01
C ILE A 94 -16.81 -3.10 -19.36
N LYS A 95 -16.97 -4.03 -20.29
CA LYS A 95 -16.40 -3.93 -21.65
C LYS A 95 -16.86 -2.66 -22.36
N GLY A 96 -18.16 -2.35 -22.32
CA GLY A 96 -18.69 -1.12 -22.92
C GLY A 96 -18.07 0.14 -22.32
N THR A 97 -17.92 0.17 -21.00
CA THR A 97 -17.35 1.32 -20.29
C THR A 97 -15.87 1.51 -20.57
N ILE A 98 -15.09 0.42 -20.56
CA ILE A 98 -13.67 0.46 -20.89
C ILE A 98 -13.49 0.84 -22.37
N GLY A 99 -14.31 0.32 -23.29
CA GLY A 99 -14.30 0.72 -24.70
C GLY A 99 -14.57 2.21 -24.90
N TRP A 100 -15.50 2.77 -24.14
CA TRP A 100 -15.74 4.21 -24.11
C TRP A 100 -14.51 4.97 -23.63
N LEU A 101 -13.88 4.54 -22.52
CA LEU A 101 -12.69 5.17 -21.94
C LEU A 101 -11.47 5.11 -22.85
N ILE A 102 -11.28 4.01 -23.59
CA ILE A 102 -10.23 3.88 -24.60
C ILE A 102 -10.44 4.91 -25.72
N SER A 103 -11.68 5.04 -26.19
CA SER A 103 -12.02 5.95 -27.30
C SER A 103 -11.98 7.44 -26.91
N HIS A 104 -12.08 7.75 -25.61
CA HIS A 104 -12.14 9.10 -25.08
C HIS A 104 -11.03 9.39 -24.07
N TYR A 105 -9.93 8.64 -24.10
CA TYR A 105 -8.84 8.86 -23.15
C TYR A 105 -8.24 10.26 -23.27
N LYS A 106 -7.90 10.88 -22.14
CA LYS A 106 -7.29 12.22 -22.08
C LYS A 106 -6.04 12.19 -21.21
N ALA A 107 -4.88 12.31 -21.86
CA ALA A 107 -3.59 12.50 -21.18
C ALA A 107 -3.49 13.87 -20.48
N ASP A 108 -4.01 14.91 -21.14
CA ASP A 108 -4.12 16.26 -20.61
C ASP A 108 -5.61 16.64 -20.49
N PRO A 109 -6.27 16.25 -19.39
CA PRO A 109 -7.68 16.55 -19.17
C PRO A 109 -7.91 18.05 -18.92
N GLU A 110 -8.54 18.73 -19.87
CA GLU A 110 -8.95 20.15 -19.78
C GLU A 110 -10.37 20.31 -19.20
N PHE A 111 -10.64 19.67 -18.07
CA PHE A 111 -11.93 19.74 -17.37
C PHE A 111 -11.75 19.71 -15.85
N ASN A 112 -12.75 20.19 -15.11
CA ASN A 112 -12.75 20.12 -13.65
C ASN A 112 -12.63 18.67 -13.17
N TRP A 113 -11.99 18.47 -12.02
CA TRP A 113 -11.75 17.13 -11.45
C TRP A 113 -10.83 16.25 -12.33
N ALA A 114 -9.86 16.89 -13.01
CA ALA A 114 -8.81 16.25 -13.80
C ALA A 114 -7.94 15.27 -13.00
N ILE A 115 -7.51 15.65 -11.81
CA ILE A 115 -6.68 14.83 -10.92
C ILE A 115 -7.52 13.68 -10.36
N TYR A 116 -8.79 13.94 -10.01
CA TYR A 116 -9.74 12.87 -9.71
C TYR A 116 -9.90 11.89 -10.89
N TYR A 117 -10.03 12.39 -12.12
CA TYR A 117 -10.08 11.55 -13.32
C TYR A 117 -8.81 10.70 -13.46
N LEU A 118 -7.62 11.29 -13.32
CA LEU A 118 -6.36 10.55 -13.40
C LEU A 118 -6.29 9.45 -12.34
N TYR A 119 -6.64 9.75 -11.10
CA TYR A 119 -6.71 8.72 -10.05
C TYR A 119 -7.77 7.65 -10.35
N ALA A 120 -8.91 8.02 -10.93
CA ALA A 120 -9.90 7.05 -11.39
C ALA A 120 -9.36 6.17 -12.54
N VAL A 121 -8.53 6.72 -13.43
CA VAL A 121 -7.80 5.96 -14.45
C VAL A 121 -6.85 4.96 -13.83
N GLU A 122 -6.00 5.37 -12.89
CA GLU A 122 -5.09 4.47 -12.17
C GLU A 122 -5.85 3.32 -11.53
N ARG A 123 -6.98 3.62 -10.86
CA ARG A 123 -7.81 2.60 -10.22
C ARG A 123 -8.32 1.55 -11.19
N PHE A 124 -8.99 1.95 -12.28
CA PHE A 124 -9.56 0.95 -13.19
C PHE A 124 -8.47 0.21 -13.97
N CYS A 125 -7.36 0.87 -14.29
CA CYS A 125 -6.24 0.21 -14.95
C CYS A 125 -5.59 -0.83 -14.05
N ALA A 126 -5.35 -0.50 -12.77
CA ALA A 126 -4.83 -1.43 -11.79
C ALA A 126 -5.77 -2.62 -11.56
N LEU A 127 -7.06 -2.36 -11.34
CA LEU A 127 -8.07 -3.41 -11.09
C LEU A 127 -8.34 -4.30 -12.30
N GLY A 128 -8.16 -3.74 -13.51
CA GLY A 128 -8.34 -4.44 -14.78
C GLY A 128 -7.06 -5.07 -15.33
N TYR A 129 -5.92 -4.94 -14.65
CA TYR A 129 -4.59 -5.37 -15.11
C TYR A 129 -4.23 -4.79 -16.49
N MET A 130 -4.59 -3.52 -16.72
CA MET A 130 -4.38 -2.83 -17.99
C MET A 130 -3.07 -2.04 -17.96
N PRO A 131 -2.01 -2.50 -18.67
CA PRO A 131 -0.74 -1.77 -18.73
C PRO A 131 -0.84 -0.48 -19.54
N GLN A 132 -1.86 -0.34 -20.39
CA GLN A 132 -2.11 0.79 -21.28
C GLN A 132 -3.63 0.97 -21.49
N VAL A 133 -4.04 2.18 -21.88
CA VAL A 133 -5.42 2.48 -22.27
C VAL A 133 -5.43 2.76 -23.77
N GLY A 134 -5.93 1.83 -24.58
CA GLY A 134 -5.71 1.89 -26.03
C GLY A 134 -4.21 1.83 -26.34
N ASP A 135 -3.70 2.85 -27.02
CA ASP A 135 -2.26 2.98 -27.32
C ASP A 135 -1.55 3.98 -26.38
N HIS A 136 -2.20 4.39 -25.28
CA HIS A 136 -1.67 5.36 -24.32
C HIS A 136 -0.99 4.68 -23.12
N ASP A 137 0.23 5.14 -22.82
CA ASP A 137 0.90 4.83 -21.55
C ASP A 137 0.32 5.73 -20.47
N TRP A 138 -0.84 5.31 -19.95
CA TRP A 138 -1.66 6.12 -19.04
C TRP A 138 -0.88 6.61 -17.82
N TYR A 139 0.09 5.84 -17.35
CA TYR A 139 0.87 6.20 -16.17
C TYR A 139 1.90 7.27 -16.52
N ARG A 140 2.69 7.05 -17.57
CA ARG A 140 3.71 8.02 -17.99
C ARG A 140 3.08 9.34 -18.40
N GLU A 141 1.97 9.29 -19.14
CA GLU A 141 1.24 10.46 -19.62
C GLU A 141 0.60 11.23 -18.45
N GLY A 142 -0.10 10.55 -17.55
CA GLY A 142 -0.69 11.19 -16.37
C GLY A 142 0.37 11.71 -15.38
N ALA A 143 1.49 11.02 -15.22
CA ALA A 143 2.59 11.48 -14.37
C ALA A 143 3.23 12.75 -14.93
N ALA A 144 3.44 12.81 -16.25
CA ALA A 144 3.92 14.03 -16.91
C ALA A 144 2.96 15.21 -16.70
N PHE A 145 1.64 14.97 -16.83
CA PHE A 145 0.62 15.97 -16.55
C PHE A 145 0.72 16.52 -15.11
N LEU A 146 0.86 15.64 -14.11
CA LEU A 146 0.95 16.03 -12.70
C LEU A 146 2.26 16.76 -12.41
N VAL A 147 3.41 16.25 -12.86
CA VAL A 147 4.71 16.89 -12.63
C VAL A 147 4.75 18.30 -13.22
N ALA A 148 4.18 18.50 -14.41
CA ALA A 148 4.12 19.81 -15.05
C ALA A 148 3.25 20.84 -14.29
N ARG A 149 2.35 20.37 -13.42
CA ARG A 149 1.37 21.19 -12.70
C ARG A 149 1.60 21.23 -11.18
N GLN A 150 2.70 20.65 -10.71
CA GLN A 150 3.05 20.69 -9.29
C GLN A 150 3.40 22.13 -8.88
N MET A 151 2.78 22.62 -7.81
CA MET A 151 3.08 23.92 -7.23
C MET A 151 4.43 23.93 -6.52
N GLN A 152 4.97 25.11 -6.22
CA GLN A 152 6.27 25.26 -5.56
C GLN A 152 6.32 24.60 -4.15
N ASP A 153 5.19 24.57 -3.45
CA ASP A 153 5.05 23.89 -2.14
C ASP A 153 4.80 22.37 -2.28
N GLY A 154 4.79 21.85 -3.51
CA GLY A 154 4.56 20.44 -3.81
C GLY A 154 3.08 20.05 -3.94
N ALA A 155 2.15 20.99 -3.74
CA ALA A 155 0.72 20.73 -3.82
C ALA A 155 0.20 20.67 -5.27
N TRP A 156 -1.00 20.10 -5.42
CA TRP A 156 -1.79 20.18 -6.64
C TRP A 156 -3.18 20.75 -6.34
N SER A 157 -3.79 21.37 -7.35
CA SER A 157 -5.19 21.81 -7.31
C SER A 157 -5.91 21.27 -8.55
N ASP A 158 -7.17 20.86 -8.37
CA ASP A 158 -8.02 20.31 -9.44
C ASP A 158 -8.89 21.36 -10.14
N ASP A 159 -8.67 22.62 -9.76
CA ASP A 159 -9.46 23.76 -10.19
C ASP A 159 -8.89 24.35 -11.49
N LEU A 160 -9.10 23.62 -12.59
CA LEU A 160 -8.64 24.04 -13.91
C LEU A 160 -9.53 25.14 -14.52
N LEU A 161 -10.78 25.27 -14.08
CA LEU A 161 -11.74 26.23 -14.63
C LEU A 161 -12.13 27.38 -13.68
N GLU A 162 -12.00 27.26 -12.35
CA GLU A 162 -12.15 28.40 -11.43
C GLU A 162 -10.77 29.00 -11.10
N LYS A 163 -10.69 30.34 -11.20
CA LYS A 163 -9.44 31.07 -10.99
C LYS A 163 -9.21 31.28 -9.49
N GLY A 164 -8.43 30.42 -8.85
CA GLY A 164 -7.88 30.69 -7.52
C GLY A 164 -7.49 29.44 -6.74
N ARG A 165 -6.53 29.57 -5.81
CA ARG A 165 -6.25 28.52 -4.83
C ARG A 165 -7.45 28.39 -3.90
N ASN A 166 -8.11 27.25 -3.92
CA ASN A 166 -9.08 26.85 -2.91
C ASN A 166 -8.44 25.78 -2.03
N ASP A 167 -8.22 26.09 -0.76
CA ASP A 167 -7.52 25.19 0.17
C ASP A 167 -8.25 23.86 0.36
N PHE A 168 -9.58 23.82 0.25
CA PHE A 168 -10.35 22.59 0.33
C PHE A 168 -10.05 21.65 -0.84
N TRP A 169 -10.07 22.16 -2.07
CA TRP A 169 -9.80 21.37 -3.28
C TRP A 169 -8.32 20.98 -3.39
N THR A 170 -7.42 21.82 -2.88
CA THR A 170 -5.97 21.58 -2.90
C THR A 170 -5.60 20.34 -2.09
N VAL A 171 -6.20 20.13 -0.91
CA VAL A 171 -5.92 18.95 -0.07
C VAL A 171 -6.35 17.65 -0.76
N SER A 172 -7.57 17.61 -1.30
CA SER A 172 -8.07 16.43 -2.02
C SER A 172 -7.27 16.16 -3.29
N ALA A 173 -7.01 17.19 -4.09
CA ALA A 173 -6.21 17.09 -5.30
C ALA A 173 -4.80 16.58 -5.02
N THR A 174 -4.13 17.13 -4.01
CA THR A 174 -2.79 16.69 -3.60
C THR A 174 -2.80 15.22 -3.18
N SER A 175 -3.80 14.81 -2.40
CA SER A 175 -3.95 13.41 -1.97
C SER A 175 -4.13 12.47 -3.18
N LEU A 176 -5.01 12.82 -4.11
CA LEU A 176 -5.29 12.04 -5.32
C LEU A 176 -4.07 11.98 -6.26
N ALA A 177 -3.33 13.07 -6.41
CA ALA A 177 -2.10 13.12 -7.19
C ALA A 177 -1.03 12.19 -6.62
N VAL A 178 -0.84 12.20 -5.29
CA VAL A 178 0.11 11.29 -4.61
C VAL A 178 -0.34 9.84 -4.77
N MET A 179 -1.64 9.54 -4.67
CA MET A 179 -2.16 8.19 -4.89
C MET A 179 -1.92 7.71 -6.32
N PHE A 180 -2.11 8.57 -7.32
CA PHE A 180 -1.80 8.27 -8.71
C PHE A 180 -0.30 8.01 -8.91
N LEU A 181 0.57 8.94 -8.50
CA LEU A 181 2.01 8.85 -8.71
C LEU A 181 2.61 7.62 -8.01
N SER A 182 2.10 7.29 -6.82
CA SER A 182 2.53 6.13 -6.05
C SER A 182 1.92 4.80 -6.53
N LYS A 183 1.03 4.81 -7.54
CA LYS A 183 0.26 3.64 -8.00
C LYS A 183 -0.41 2.89 -6.85
N ALA A 184 -1.13 3.65 -6.02
CA ALA A 184 -1.68 3.16 -4.76
C ALA A 184 -2.58 1.93 -4.95
N THR A 185 -3.40 1.88 -6.01
CA THR A 185 -4.31 0.75 -6.26
C THR A 185 -3.54 -0.47 -6.77
N ALA A 186 -2.58 -0.26 -7.68
CA ALA A 186 -1.76 -1.36 -8.20
C ALA A 186 -1.02 -2.09 -7.07
N LYS A 187 -0.46 -1.33 -6.11
CA LYS A 187 0.21 -1.88 -4.91
C LYS A 187 -0.70 -2.70 -4.00
N MET A 188 -2.01 -2.51 -4.07
CA MET A 188 -3.01 -3.28 -3.31
C MET A 188 -3.51 -4.50 -4.08
N VAL A 189 -3.65 -4.40 -5.42
CA VAL A 189 -4.24 -5.44 -6.28
C VAL A 189 -3.23 -6.53 -6.65
N GLU A 190 -1.99 -6.14 -6.91
CA GLU A 190 -0.85 -7.03 -6.96
C GLU A 190 -0.34 -7.14 -5.52
N PRO A 191 -0.60 -8.24 -4.78
CA PRO A 191 0.19 -8.48 -3.59
C PRO A 191 1.65 -8.45 -4.06
N PRO A 192 2.53 -7.71 -3.36
CA PRO A 192 3.92 -7.57 -3.79
C PRO A 192 4.42 -8.97 -4.13
N ILE A 193 4.91 -9.17 -5.37
CA ILE A 193 5.63 -10.38 -5.74
C ILE A 193 6.92 -10.33 -4.93
N GLY A 194 6.81 -10.76 -3.68
CA GLY A 194 7.79 -10.53 -2.63
C GLY A 194 8.15 -9.06 -2.41
N THR A 195 8.69 -8.73 -1.25
CA THR A 195 10.14 -8.51 -1.21
C THR A 195 10.65 -7.24 -1.91
N GLY A 196 9.96 -6.11 -1.78
CA GLY A 196 10.60 -4.79 -1.90
C GLY A 196 11.75 -4.58 -0.89
N LEU A 197 11.85 -5.44 0.14
CA LEU A 197 13.01 -5.55 1.03
C LEU A 197 14.17 -6.38 0.43
N LEU A 198 13.92 -7.38 -0.43
CA LEU A 198 14.99 -8.24 -0.97
C LEU A 198 15.63 -7.73 -2.27
N ILE A 199 15.06 -6.72 -2.93
CA ILE A 199 15.68 -6.15 -4.14
C ILE A 199 16.98 -5.40 -3.80
N GLY A 200 17.17 -4.99 -2.54
CA GLY A 200 18.43 -4.39 -2.06
C GLY A 200 19.43 -5.36 -1.44
N GLY A 201 19.15 -6.67 -1.40
CA GLY A 201 20.02 -7.64 -0.71
C GLY A 201 20.01 -7.56 0.81
N ARG A 202 19.13 -6.75 1.43
CA ARG A 202 19.00 -6.68 2.88
C ARG A 202 18.23 -7.91 3.38
N GLY A 203 18.90 -8.75 4.18
CA GLY A 203 18.31 -9.93 4.83
C GLY A 203 18.42 -11.25 4.06
N LEU A 204 19.22 -11.34 2.99
CA LEU A 204 19.62 -12.64 2.44
C LEU A 204 20.83 -13.17 3.22
N PRO A 205 20.89 -14.46 3.58
CA PRO A 205 22.11 -15.08 4.10
C PRO A 205 23.26 -14.88 3.11
N GLU A 206 24.49 -14.69 3.61
CA GLU A 206 25.69 -14.57 2.75
C GLU A 206 25.88 -15.79 1.83
N ASP A 207 25.34 -16.96 2.21
CA ASP A 207 25.37 -18.17 1.40
C ASP A 207 24.02 -18.43 0.69
N LEU A 208 23.95 -18.01 -0.57
CA LEU A 208 22.78 -18.17 -1.45
C LEU A 208 22.55 -19.61 -1.94
N LYS A 209 23.37 -20.58 -1.52
CA LYS A 209 23.33 -21.96 -2.04
C LYS A 209 22.06 -22.73 -1.68
N ASP A 210 21.39 -22.35 -0.58
CA ASP A 210 20.14 -22.99 -0.15
C ASP A 210 18.88 -22.26 -0.66
N VAL A 211 19.03 -21.09 -1.30
CA VAL A 211 17.90 -20.37 -1.91
C VAL A 211 17.67 -20.92 -3.32
N GLN A 212 16.91 -22.02 -3.41
CA GLN A 212 16.43 -22.51 -4.70
C GLN A 212 15.39 -21.55 -5.29
N PHE A 213 15.86 -20.58 -6.09
CA PHE A 213 15.01 -19.83 -7.01
C PHE A 213 14.56 -20.73 -8.16
N ASN A 214 13.55 -21.55 -7.92
CA ASN A 214 12.84 -22.23 -9.00
C ASN A 214 11.75 -21.30 -9.53
N ALA A 215 12.07 -20.62 -10.63
CA ALA A 215 11.08 -19.96 -11.48
C ALA A 215 9.90 -20.92 -11.74
N GLY A 216 8.76 -20.65 -11.10
CA GLY A 216 7.48 -21.30 -11.40
C GLY A 216 6.97 -22.36 -10.42
N LYS A 217 7.69 -22.76 -9.37
CA LYS A 217 7.12 -23.59 -8.29
C LYS A 217 7.82 -23.29 -6.95
N ALA A 218 7.29 -22.33 -6.20
CA ALA A 218 7.56 -22.27 -4.77
C ALA A 218 6.96 -23.53 -4.15
N LYS A 219 7.81 -24.41 -3.59
CA LYS A 219 7.31 -25.44 -2.67
C LYS A 219 6.68 -24.69 -1.50
N GLU A 220 5.44 -25.03 -1.17
CA GLU A 220 4.68 -24.48 -0.06
C GLU A 220 5.52 -24.50 1.21
N GLN A 221 6.11 -23.36 1.57
CA GLN A 221 6.60 -23.12 2.91
C GLN A 221 5.34 -22.99 3.77
N LYS A 222 5.00 -24.07 4.49
CA LYS A 222 3.85 -24.08 5.37
C LYS A 222 4.05 -22.98 6.41
N SER A 223 3.19 -21.96 6.40
CA SER A 223 3.27 -20.85 7.36
C SER A 223 3.40 -21.41 8.77
N LEU A 224 4.34 -20.84 9.54
CA LEU A 224 4.73 -21.32 10.86
C LEU A 224 3.66 -21.12 11.95
N GLY A 225 2.45 -20.66 11.61
CA GLY A 225 1.30 -20.64 12.50
C GLY A 225 0.85 -19.23 12.87
N SER A 226 0.64 -18.98 14.16
CA SER A 226 0.26 -17.67 14.73
C SER A 226 1.48 -16.76 14.93
N MET A 227 1.24 -15.46 15.22
CA MET A 227 2.33 -14.53 15.61
C MET A 227 3.11 -15.06 16.82
N ASP A 228 2.43 -15.70 17.77
CA ASP A 228 3.08 -16.28 18.94
C ASP A 228 4.02 -17.43 18.57
N ASP A 229 3.62 -18.31 17.65
CA ASP A 229 4.43 -19.43 17.18
C ASP A 229 5.69 -18.95 16.46
N LEU A 230 5.56 -17.89 15.66
CA LEU A 230 6.67 -17.25 14.94
C LEU A 230 7.68 -16.62 15.90
N LEU A 231 7.20 -15.89 16.91
CA LEU A 231 8.07 -15.31 17.93
C LEU A 231 8.73 -16.40 18.78
N ILE A 232 8.04 -17.52 19.08
CA ILE A 232 8.65 -18.68 19.75
C ILE A 232 9.78 -19.25 18.88
N GLU A 233 9.60 -19.30 17.56
CA GLU A 233 10.64 -19.77 16.65
C GLU A 233 11.87 -18.86 16.66
N LEU A 234 11.68 -17.54 16.65
CA LEU A 234 12.79 -16.58 16.76
C LEU A 234 13.51 -16.67 18.11
N GLU A 235 12.79 -16.96 19.21
CA GLU A 235 13.39 -17.10 20.54
C GLU A 235 14.29 -18.34 20.69
N LYS A 236 14.20 -19.33 19.78
CA LYS A 236 15.06 -20.52 19.82
C LYS A 236 16.47 -20.18 19.35
N PRO A 237 17.51 -20.37 20.19
CA PRO A 237 18.89 -20.03 19.82
C PRO A 237 19.38 -20.73 18.55
N ASP A 238 19.02 -22.01 18.37
CA ASP A 238 19.50 -22.88 17.29
C ASP A 238 18.44 -23.15 16.20
N SER A 239 17.49 -22.22 15.99
CA SER A 239 16.49 -22.37 14.93
C SER A 239 17.11 -22.35 13.54
N ASP A 240 16.80 -23.35 12.72
CA ASP A 240 17.10 -23.39 11.28
C ASP A 240 16.05 -22.66 10.44
N LYS A 241 15.01 -22.10 11.07
CA LYS A 241 13.84 -21.50 10.42
C LYS A 241 13.72 -20.00 10.65
N ILE A 242 14.77 -19.32 11.11
CA ILE A 242 14.78 -17.87 11.36
C ILE A 242 14.28 -17.11 10.14
N ALA A 243 14.88 -17.34 8.96
CA ALA A 243 14.49 -16.65 7.73
C ALA A 243 13.01 -16.88 7.34
N SER A 244 12.51 -18.10 7.55
CA SER A 244 11.10 -18.42 7.31
C SER A 244 10.18 -17.72 8.31
N ALA A 245 10.56 -17.68 9.58
CA ALA A 245 9.80 -17.02 10.63
C ALA A 245 9.76 -15.50 10.38
N GLN A 246 10.87 -14.90 9.97
CA GLN A 246 10.94 -13.48 9.62
C GLN A 246 10.02 -13.14 8.44
N ALA A 247 10.05 -13.94 7.37
CA ALA A 247 9.19 -13.73 6.21
C ALA A 247 7.70 -13.78 6.59
N ASP A 248 7.31 -14.77 7.40
CA ASP A 248 5.95 -14.94 7.87
C ASP A 248 5.53 -13.81 8.85
N ILE A 249 6.43 -13.33 9.72
CA ILE A 249 6.19 -12.18 10.60
C ILE A 249 5.89 -10.94 9.78
N ILE A 250 6.68 -10.68 8.73
CA ILE A 250 6.46 -9.54 7.84
C ILE A 250 5.11 -9.64 7.15
N ASP A 251 4.79 -10.80 6.58
CA ASP A 251 3.50 -11.01 5.88
C ASP A 251 2.31 -10.81 6.83
N LYS A 252 2.38 -11.35 8.05
CA LYS A 252 1.33 -11.16 9.05
C LYS A 252 1.21 -9.71 9.51
N ILE A 253 2.31 -9.03 9.76
CA ILE A 253 2.29 -7.63 10.21
C ILE A 253 1.68 -6.70 9.15
N LEU A 254 1.89 -7.01 7.86
CA LEU A 254 1.24 -6.27 6.77
C LEU A 254 -0.28 -6.53 6.69
N GLN A 255 -0.76 -7.63 7.27
CA GLN A 255 -2.17 -8.04 7.26
C GLN A 255 -2.91 -7.68 8.56
N GLU A 256 -2.20 -7.64 9.70
CA GLU A 256 -2.76 -7.40 11.03
C GLU A 256 -2.85 -5.89 11.37
N ARG A 257 -3.73 -5.54 12.34
CA ARG A 257 -3.82 -4.16 12.84
C ARG A 257 -2.67 -3.88 13.81
N PRO A 258 -2.11 -2.65 13.83
CA PRO A 258 -1.03 -2.27 14.77
C PRO A 258 -1.32 -2.60 16.25
N ASP A 259 -2.60 -2.56 16.65
CA ASP A 259 -3.03 -2.85 18.03
C ASP A 259 -2.73 -4.29 18.47
N ASP A 260 -2.67 -5.24 17.54
CA ASP A 260 -2.35 -6.64 17.85
C ASP A 260 -0.86 -6.82 18.16
N LEU A 261 0.02 -6.02 17.54
CA LEU A 261 1.46 -6.03 17.82
C LEU A 261 1.83 -5.49 19.19
N VAL A 262 1.03 -4.57 19.72
CA VAL A 262 1.23 -4.03 21.07
C VAL A 262 1.22 -5.16 22.11
N LYS A 263 0.47 -6.24 21.89
CA LYS A 263 0.41 -7.41 22.78
C LYS A 263 1.75 -8.16 22.88
N HIS A 264 2.56 -8.09 21.83
CA HIS A 264 3.85 -8.78 21.75
C HIS A 264 5.05 -7.86 22.02
N LYS A 265 4.80 -6.58 22.36
CA LYS A 265 5.84 -5.56 22.58
C LYS A 265 6.96 -6.05 23.49
N ASP A 266 6.64 -6.61 24.65
CA ASP A 266 7.66 -6.99 25.63
C ASP A 266 8.54 -8.15 25.12
N ARG A 267 7.99 -9.06 24.31
CA ARG A 267 8.75 -10.11 23.62
C ARG A 267 9.65 -9.53 22.54
N LEU A 268 9.14 -8.58 21.75
CA LEU A 268 9.92 -7.89 20.72
C LEU A 268 11.06 -7.06 21.32
N VAL A 269 10.84 -6.38 22.44
CA VAL A 269 11.90 -5.66 23.18
C VAL A 269 12.97 -6.63 23.67
N LYS A 270 12.60 -7.84 24.09
CA LYS A 270 13.59 -8.87 24.45
C LYS A 270 14.38 -9.37 23.24
N LEU A 271 13.72 -9.57 22.09
CA LEU A 271 14.39 -9.98 20.84
C LEU A 271 15.32 -8.89 20.28
N ALA A 272 15.12 -7.63 20.65
CA ALA A 272 16.04 -6.53 20.34
C ALA A 272 17.43 -6.71 20.98
N GLU A 273 17.57 -7.58 21.99
CA GLU A 273 18.82 -7.89 22.67
C GLU A 273 19.40 -9.25 22.26
N ASP A 274 18.82 -9.92 21.26
CA ASP A 274 19.27 -11.25 20.81
C ASP A 274 20.72 -11.20 20.28
N PRO A 275 21.56 -12.22 20.55
CA PRO A 275 22.93 -12.26 20.02
C PRO A 275 22.98 -12.20 18.48
N ARG A 276 21.95 -12.67 17.79
CA ARG A 276 21.89 -12.74 16.33
C ARG A 276 21.39 -11.42 15.72
N PRO A 277 22.17 -10.76 14.84
CA PRO A 277 21.80 -9.46 14.26
C PRO A 277 20.51 -9.52 13.45
N GLU A 278 20.25 -10.61 12.74
CA GLU A 278 19.04 -10.81 11.94
C GLU A 278 17.77 -10.81 12.81
N VAL A 279 17.84 -11.37 14.02
CA VAL A 279 16.73 -11.38 14.99
C VAL A 279 16.50 -9.98 15.56
N ARG A 280 17.57 -9.27 15.94
CA ARG A 280 17.49 -7.88 16.41
C ARG A 280 16.89 -6.96 15.35
N GLN A 281 17.30 -7.10 14.10
CA GLN A 281 16.77 -6.31 12.99
C GLN A 281 15.25 -6.53 12.83
N THR A 282 14.81 -7.80 12.90
CA THR A 282 13.38 -8.13 12.82
C THR A 282 12.60 -7.52 13.98
N ALA A 283 13.18 -7.55 15.19
CA ALA A 283 12.59 -6.88 16.35
C ALA A 283 12.47 -5.36 16.12
N MET A 284 13.51 -4.69 15.59
CA MET A 284 13.46 -3.25 15.28
C MET A 284 12.35 -2.92 14.29
N TRP A 285 12.25 -3.69 13.20
CA TRP A 285 11.23 -3.52 12.16
C TRP A 285 9.81 -3.65 12.72
N ALA A 286 9.58 -4.66 13.58
CA ALA A 286 8.28 -4.92 14.19
C ALA A 286 7.92 -3.85 15.24
N LEU A 287 8.86 -3.44 16.09
CA LEU A 287 8.64 -2.42 17.11
C LEU A 287 8.21 -1.08 16.51
N GLY A 288 8.80 -0.66 15.38
CA GLY A 288 8.42 0.56 14.67
C GLY A 288 6.97 0.59 14.17
N ARG A 289 6.31 -0.57 14.09
CA ARG A 289 4.93 -0.74 13.61
C ARG A 289 3.91 -1.00 14.73
N THR A 290 4.34 -1.04 15.98
CA THR A 290 3.45 -1.18 17.15
C THR A 290 2.59 0.05 17.41
N ASN A 291 2.97 1.22 16.87
CA ASN A 291 2.37 2.52 17.21
C ASN A 291 2.44 2.86 18.71
N ASP A 292 3.32 2.21 19.48
CA ASP A 292 3.54 2.44 20.90
C ASP A 292 4.83 3.24 21.13
N LEU A 293 4.72 4.52 21.51
CA LEU A 293 5.87 5.39 21.74
C LEU A 293 6.83 4.91 22.84
N ARG A 294 6.40 4.01 23.73
CA ARG A 294 7.25 3.46 24.80
C ARG A 294 8.43 2.63 24.26
N VAL A 295 8.34 2.16 23.00
CA VAL A 295 9.43 1.41 22.35
C VAL A 295 10.52 2.32 21.78
N CYS A 296 10.28 3.64 21.69
CA CYS A 296 11.24 4.59 21.15
C CYS A 296 12.58 4.53 21.89
N LYS A 297 12.57 4.29 23.20
CA LYS A 297 13.82 4.14 23.97
C LYS A 297 14.67 2.97 23.45
N THR A 298 14.04 1.83 23.19
CA THR A 298 14.71 0.65 22.62
C THR A 298 15.25 0.96 21.23
N LEU A 299 14.43 1.54 20.35
CA LEU A 299 14.84 1.91 19.01
C LEU A 299 16.01 2.92 19.01
N ILE A 300 15.99 3.92 19.91
CA ILE A 300 17.05 4.92 20.05
C ILE A 300 18.36 4.27 20.47
N GLU A 301 18.36 3.38 21.47
CA GLU A 301 19.58 2.68 21.87
C GLU A 301 20.11 1.76 20.77
N SER A 302 19.23 1.14 19.98
CA SER A 302 19.62 0.31 18.83
C SER A 302 20.25 1.08 17.66
N LEU A 303 20.22 2.42 17.66
CA LEU A 303 21.05 3.21 16.73
C LEU A 303 22.55 3.01 16.95
N LYS A 304 22.96 2.49 18.12
CA LYS A 304 24.35 2.16 18.46
C LYS A 304 24.68 0.69 18.24
N ASP A 305 23.79 -0.09 17.61
CA ASP A 305 24.03 -1.52 17.37
C ASP A 305 25.33 -1.73 16.55
N PRO A 306 26.15 -2.75 16.88
CA PRO A 306 27.34 -3.07 16.10
C PRO A 306 27.03 -3.48 14.65
N SER A 307 25.83 -3.99 14.38
CA SER A 307 25.36 -4.26 13.03
C SER A 307 24.75 -3.00 12.43
N GLU A 308 25.34 -2.53 11.33
CA GLU A 308 24.85 -1.37 10.58
C GLU A 308 23.40 -1.57 10.11
N ASP A 309 23.04 -2.78 9.69
CA ASP A 309 21.68 -3.14 9.26
C ASP A 309 20.64 -2.97 10.37
N VAL A 310 21.00 -3.30 11.61
CA VAL A 310 20.12 -3.13 12.78
C VAL A 310 19.97 -1.65 13.12
N ALA A 311 21.07 -0.90 13.07
CA ALA A 311 21.07 0.54 13.35
C ALA A 311 20.27 1.33 12.30
N ILE A 312 20.40 0.99 11.02
CA ILE A 312 19.59 1.56 9.93
C ILE A 312 18.11 1.23 10.13
N GLU A 313 17.78 -0.03 10.45
CA GLU A 313 16.39 -0.42 10.68
C GLU A 313 15.79 0.31 11.89
N ALA A 314 16.56 0.50 12.96
CA ALA A 314 16.14 1.28 14.11
C ALA A 314 15.82 2.75 13.73
N SER A 315 16.64 3.37 12.88
CA SER A 315 16.37 4.71 12.33
C SER A 315 15.09 4.76 11.49
N ILE A 316 14.90 3.79 10.60
CA ILE A 316 13.69 3.68 9.77
C ILE A 316 12.45 3.52 10.67
N SER A 317 12.51 2.64 11.67
CA SER A 317 11.45 2.41 12.64
C SER A 317 11.11 3.67 13.44
N LEU A 318 12.10 4.46 13.85
CA LEU A 318 11.86 5.76 14.50
C LEU A 318 11.14 6.75 13.58
N ARG A 319 11.53 6.82 12.30
CA ARG A 319 10.88 7.69 11.30
C ARG A 319 9.42 7.29 11.06
N ILE A 320 9.15 5.99 10.98
CA ILE A 320 7.79 5.44 10.82
C ILE A 320 6.95 5.75 12.06
N LEU A 321 7.44 5.38 13.25
CA LEU A 321 6.72 5.51 14.51
C LEU A 321 6.42 6.98 14.86
N SER A 322 7.39 7.86 14.62
CA SER A 322 7.27 9.32 14.83
C SER A 322 6.47 10.05 13.77
N ARG A 323 6.23 9.42 12.61
CA ARG A 323 5.73 10.03 11.37
C ARG A 323 6.64 11.15 10.82
N GLN A 324 7.90 11.21 11.25
CA GLN A 324 8.92 12.12 10.73
C GLN A 324 9.77 11.38 9.69
N LEU A 325 9.22 11.19 8.49
CA LEU A 325 9.83 10.36 7.44
C LEU A 325 11.23 10.81 6.99
N ARG A 326 11.54 12.10 7.16
CA ARG A 326 12.86 12.69 6.86
C ARG A 326 13.81 12.70 8.07
N GLY A 327 13.39 12.13 9.20
CA GLY A 327 14.07 12.27 10.48
C GLY A 327 13.82 13.61 11.18
N VAL A 328 14.32 13.75 12.39
CA VAL A 328 14.12 14.96 13.21
C VAL A 328 15.38 15.82 13.17
N GLY A 329 15.30 17.00 12.53
CA GLY A 329 16.44 17.92 12.43
C GLY A 329 17.64 17.38 11.65
N LEU A 330 17.44 16.29 10.89
CA LEU A 330 18.43 15.73 9.97
C LEU A 330 18.29 16.43 8.62
N THR A 331 19.41 16.93 8.09
CA THR A 331 19.46 17.69 6.82
C THR A 331 20.09 16.90 5.68
N ASP A 332 20.76 15.78 6.00
CA ASP A 332 21.38 14.87 5.06
C ASP A 332 20.56 13.57 4.94
N GLU A 333 20.51 12.98 3.74
CA GLU A 333 19.92 11.66 3.51
C GLU A 333 20.81 10.51 4.03
N GLU A 334 22.05 10.81 4.39
CA GLU A 334 23.05 9.86 4.88
C GLU A 334 22.77 9.44 6.34
N PHE A 335 22.79 8.14 6.61
CA PHE A 335 22.63 7.61 7.97
C PHE A 335 23.86 7.91 8.83
N LYS A 336 23.67 8.70 9.89
CA LYS A 336 24.73 9.11 10.84
C LYS A 336 24.34 8.72 12.26
N PRO A 337 24.74 7.52 12.75
CA PRO A 337 24.26 6.94 14.01
C PRO A 337 24.29 7.90 15.22
N ALA A 338 25.41 8.59 15.43
CA ALA A 338 25.56 9.50 16.57
C ALA A 338 24.69 10.76 16.47
N ALA A 339 24.54 11.30 15.26
CA ALA A 339 23.69 12.47 15.03
C ALA A 339 22.21 12.10 15.18
N GLU A 340 21.80 10.96 14.61
CA GLU A 340 20.46 10.41 14.77
C GLU A 340 20.15 10.13 16.23
N TYR A 341 21.06 9.49 16.98
CA TYR A 341 20.87 9.21 18.39
C TYR A 341 20.54 10.48 19.20
N ASN A 342 21.34 11.53 19.01
CA ASN A 342 21.14 12.80 19.72
C ASN A 342 19.80 13.46 19.34
N ALA A 343 19.48 13.50 18.04
CA ALA A 343 18.26 14.10 17.53
C ALA A 343 17.01 13.36 18.02
N TRP A 344 16.99 12.02 17.90
CA TRP A 344 15.87 11.19 18.36
C TRP A 344 15.74 11.19 19.88
N THR A 345 16.84 11.26 20.63
CA THR A 345 16.81 11.40 22.09
C THR A 345 16.15 12.72 22.49
N ALA A 346 16.56 13.84 21.88
CA ALA A 346 15.97 15.15 22.16
C ALA A 346 14.48 15.18 21.80
N TRP A 347 14.12 14.64 20.64
CA TRP A 347 12.73 14.48 20.20
C TRP A 347 11.91 13.65 21.20
N TYR A 348 12.40 12.47 21.58
CA TYR A 348 11.68 11.58 22.49
C TYR A 348 11.45 12.24 23.85
N ARG A 349 12.46 12.91 24.42
CA ARG A 349 12.31 13.65 25.68
C ARG A 349 11.22 14.72 25.62
N SER A 350 10.99 15.33 24.45
CA SER A 350 9.95 16.35 24.25
C SER A 350 8.52 15.78 24.20
N ILE A 351 8.35 14.53 23.78
CA ILE A 351 7.02 13.92 23.55
C ILE A 351 6.70 12.70 24.42
N ARG A 352 7.68 12.17 25.17
CA ARG A 352 7.53 10.90 25.89
C ARG A 352 6.34 10.90 26.87
N PRO A 353 5.71 9.72 27.09
CA PRO A 353 4.60 9.56 28.03
C PRO A 353 4.92 10.11 29.41
N TYR A 354 3.89 10.57 30.14
CA TYR A 354 4.06 11.21 31.45
C TYR A 354 4.76 10.30 32.46
N GLU A 355 4.46 9.00 32.40
CA GLU A 355 5.00 7.94 33.25
C GLU A 355 6.50 7.69 33.02
N GLU A 356 7.08 8.18 31.93
CA GLU A 356 8.51 8.02 31.61
C GLU A 356 9.34 9.30 31.85
N ARG A 357 8.79 10.28 32.58
CA ARG A 357 9.42 11.58 32.86
C ARG A 357 10.11 11.66 34.23
N ASP A 358 10.29 10.54 34.92
CA ASP A 358 10.84 10.49 36.30
C ASP A 358 12.29 11.02 36.43
N ASP A 359 13.01 11.12 35.33
CA ASP A 359 14.33 11.76 35.23
C ASP A 359 14.28 13.30 35.30
N LEU A 360 13.13 13.95 35.04
CA LEU A 360 12.94 15.39 35.28
C LEU A 360 13.07 15.76 36.76
N LEU A 361 12.86 14.80 37.67
CA LEU A 361 13.09 14.99 39.11
C LEU A 361 14.54 14.71 39.53
N ARG A 362 15.37 14.09 38.67
CA ARG A 362 16.77 13.75 38.98
C ARG A 362 17.77 14.76 38.43
N GLU A 363 17.43 15.50 37.37
CA GLU A 363 18.27 16.57 36.81
C GLU A 363 18.19 17.91 37.60
N ALA A 364 17.41 17.96 38.69
CA ALA A 364 17.25 19.13 39.57
C ALA A 364 18.18 19.13 40.81
N LYS A 365 19.29 18.39 40.80
CA LYS A 365 20.31 18.39 41.86
C LYS A 365 21.69 18.76 41.37
#